data_AF-A0A6M9TYS2-F1
#
_entry.id   AF-A0A6M9TYS2-F1
#
_cell.length_a   1.000
_cell.length_b   1.000
_cell.length_c   1.000
_cell.angle_alpha   90.00
_cell.angle_beta   90.00
_cell.angle_gamma   90.00
#
_symmetry.space_group_name_H-M   'P 1'
#
loop_
_entity.id
_entity.type
_entity.pdbx_description
1 polymer ?
#
loop_
_entity_poly.entity_id
_entity_poly.type
_entity_poly.pdbx_seq_one_letter_code
_entity_poly.pdbx_strand_id
1 'polypeptide(L)'
;LSLTSLTLIFVTKLIAEPGELPLSIYIPISVETFWRYLIAYLFQFISLSLCCWLNISFDSLGASLFIYLKGQLDILANRLENIGMNLDMDDNMINRQLKDCIQHYVKLRNITEIMEDLLSIPMSV
;
A
#
# COMPACT_ATOMS: atom_id res chain seq x y z
N LEU A 1 -4.18 -13.45 7.23
CA LEU A 1 -5.48 -13.47 7.95
C LEU A 1 -6.54 -12.88 7.01
N SER A 2 -7.51 -13.66 6.54
CA SER A 2 -8.59 -13.14 5.68
C SER A 2 -9.63 -12.40 6.52
N LEU A 3 -10.32 -11.39 5.97
CA LEU A 3 -11.48 -10.75 6.61
C LEU A 3 -12.50 -11.78 7.10
N THR A 4 -12.69 -12.86 6.34
CA THR A 4 -13.59 -13.96 6.70
C THR A 4 -13.14 -14.72 7.94
N SER A 5 -11.83 -14.86 8.14
CA SER A 5 -11.25 -15.46 9.35
C SER A 5 -11.39 -14.52 10.55
N LEU A 6 -11.19 -13.22 10.34
CA LEU A 6 -11.36 -12.20 11.38
C LEU A 6 -12.83 -12.11 11.84
N THR A 7 -13.78 -12.11 10.90
CA THR A 7 -15.21 -12.18 11.23
C THR A 7 -15.58 -13.47 11.94
N LEU A 8 -15.00 -14.61 11.55
CA LEU A 8 -15.28 -15.89 12.19
C LEU A 8 -14.78 -15.91 13.64
N ILE A 9 -13.59 -15.37 13.91
CA ILE A 9 -13.01 -15.26 15.26
C ILE A 9 -13.88 -14.35 16.15
N PHE A 10 -14.29 -13.19 15.63
CA PHE A 10 -15.17 -12.29 16.37
C PHE A 10 -16.54 -12.93 16.66
N VAL A 11 -17.16 -13.56 15.65
CA VAL A 11 -18.47 -14.23 15.81
C VAL A 11 -18.39 -15.40 16.79
N THR A 12 -17.34 -16.23 16.71
CA THR A 12 -17.15 -17.34 17.67
C THR A 12 -16.92 -16.83 19.09
N LYS A 13 -16.15 -15.74 19.26
CA LYS A 13 -15.96 -15.10 20.57
C LYS A 13 -17.27 -14.50 21.12
N LEU A 14 -18.10 -13.90 20.28
CA LEU A 14 -19.41 -13.38 20.68
C LEU A 14 -20.37 -14.47 21.16
N ILE A 15 -20.32 -15.66 20.55
CA ILE A 15 -21.20 -16.79 20.89
C ILE A 15 -20.69 -17.55 22.13
N ALA A 16 -19.37 -17.71 22.27
CA ALA A 16 -18.76 -18.49 23.34
C ALA A 16 -18.70 -17.74 24.68
N GLU A 17 -18.47 -16.43 24.67
CA GLU A 17 -18.23 -15.61 25.86
C GLU A 17 -19.13 -14.34 25.82
N PRO A 18 -20.46 -14.46 26.01
CA PRO A 18 -21.37 -13.32 25.97
C PRO A 18 -21.14 -12.42 27.20
N GLY A 19 -20.25 -11.43 27.08
CA GLY A 19 -19.94 -10.46 28.13
C GLY A 19 -18.44 -10.13 28.26
N GLU A 20 -17.56 -10.91 27.65
CA GLU A 20 -16.13 -10.62 27.60
C GLU A 20 -15.76 -10.02 26.24
N LEU A 21 -14.93 -8.97 26.25
CA LEU A 21 -14.50 -8.37 25.00
C LEU A 21 -13.55 -9.32 24.25
N PRO A 22 -13.66 -9.41 22.92
CA PRO A 22 -12.87 -10.35 22.11
C PRO A 22 -11.36 -10.06 22.16
N LEU A 23 -10.97 -8.83 22.51
CA LEU A 23 -9.59 -8.46 22.79
C LEU A 23 -9.47 -7.95 24.23
N SER A 24 -8.52 -8.52 24.97
CA SER A 24 -8.08 -8.03 26.29
C SER A 24 -7.23 -6.76 26.11
N ILE A 25 -7.89 -5.66 25.73
CA ILE A 25 -7.30 -4.34 25.60
C ILE A 25 -7.87 -3.46 26.71
N TYR A 26 -7.00 -2.69 27.37
CA TYR A 26 -7.43 -1.73 28.37
C TYR A 26 -8.35 -0.68 27.72
N ILE A 27 -9.60 -0.63 28.16
CA ILE A 27 -10.56 0.38 27.71
C ILE A 27 -10.87 1.27 28.90
N PRO A 28 -10.63 2.59 28.81
CA PRO A 28 -10.88 3.53 29.90
C PRO A 28 -12.38 3.76 30.18
N ILE A 29 -13.26 3.12 29.41
CA ILE A 29 -14.71 3.21 29.49
C ILE A 29 -15.23 2.01 30.27
N SER A 30 -16.00 2.25 31.35
CA SER A 30 -16.63 1.16 32.09
C SER A 30 -17.65 0.43 31.20
N VAL A 31 -17.37 -0.84 30.93
CA VAL A 31 -18.21 -1.76 30.13
C VAL A 31 -19.38 -2.35 30.92
N GLU A 32 -19.78 -1.68 32.01
CA GLU A 32 -20.84 -2.10 32.92
C GLU A 32 -22.24 -2.07 32.28
N THR A 33 -22.42 -1.35 31.17
CA THR A 33 -23.70 -1.24 30.45
C THR A 33 -23.62 -1.93 29.08
N PHE A 34 -24.65 -2.69 28.73
CA PHE A 34 -24.76 -3.41 27.45
C PHE A 34 -24.45 -2.55 26.21
N TRP A 35 -24.92 -1.30 26.18
CA TRP A 35 -24.64 -0.37 25.09
C TRP A 35 -23.16 -0.01 24.95
N ARG A 36 -22.44 0.15 26.07
CA ARG A 36 -21.01 0.46 26.07
C ARG A 36 -20.18 -0.75 25.63
N TYR A 37 -20.58 -1.94 26.06
CA TYR A 37 -20.02 -3.20 25.59
C TYR A 37 -20.16 -3.34 24.06
N LEU A 38 -21.35 -3.09 23.51
CA LEU A 38 -21.60 -3.15 22.07
C LEU A 38 -20.73 -2.18 21.27
N ILE A 39 -20.60 -0.93 21.74
CA ILE A 39 -19.77 0.10 21.08
C ILE A 39 -18.30 -0.32 21.12
N ALA A 40 -17.80 -0.79 22.26
CA ALA A 40 -16.42 -1.25 22.39
C ALA A 40 -16.13 -2.45 21.47
N TYR A 41 -17.06 -3.40 21.39
CA TYR A 41 -16.98 -4.55 20.51
C TYR A 41 -16.91 -4.15 19.02
N LEU A 42 -17.80 -3.25 18.58
CA LEU A 42 -17.79 -2.71 17.22
C LEU A 42 -16.51 -1.94 16.92
N PHE A 43 -16.03 -1.13 17.88
CA PHE A 43 -14.79 -0.39 17.73
C PHE A 43 -13.58 -1.32 17.55
N GLN A 44 -13.49 -2.38 18.36
CA GLN A 44 -12.43 -3.39 18.22
C GLN A 44 -12.50 -4.10 16.86
N PHE A 45 -13.71 -4.48 16.43
CA PHE A 45 -13.91 -5.12 15.13
C PHE A 45 -13.49 -4.22 13.96
N ILE A 46 -13.93 -2.95 13.96
CA ILE A 46 -13.59 -1.97 12.93
C ILE A 46 -12.09 -1.70 12.92
N SER A 47 -11.48 -1.52 14.10
CA SER A 47 -10.05 -1.24 14.23
C SER A 47 -9.21 -2.40 13.67
N LEU A 48 -9.52 -3.63 14.04
CA LEU A 48 -8.79 -4.80 13.54
C LEU A 48 -8.99 -5.01 12.03
N SER A 49 -10.22 -4.78 11.54
CA SER A 49 -10.53 -4.84 10.11
C SER A 49 -9.75 -3.79 9.32
N LEU A 50 -9.68 -2.55 9.82
CA LEU A 50 -8.88 -1.48 9.24
C LEU A 50 -7.39 -1.82 9.22
N CYS A 51 -6.84 -2.37 10.31
CA CYS A 51 -5.44 -2.81 10.34
C CYS A 51 -5.16 -3.88 9.28
N CYS A 52 -6.03 -4.89 9.13
CA CYS A 52 -5.87 -5.90 8.09
C CYS A 52 -5.98 -5.32 6.68
N TRP A 53 -6.94 -4.41 6.45
CA TRP A 53 -7.08 -3.73 5.18
C TRP A 53 -5.85 -2.90 4.84
N LEU A 54 -5.38 -2.07 5.76
CA LEU A 54 -4.19 -1.25 5.55
C LEU A 54 -2.99 -2.14 5.20
N ASN A 55 -2.76 -3.23 5.92
CA ASN A 55 -1.67 -4.15 5.62
C ASN A 55 -1.75 -4.70 4.18
N ILE A 56 -2.90 -5.24 3.78
CA ILE A 56 -3.12 -5.78 2.44
C ILE A 56 -3.00 -4.68 1.37
N SER A 57 -3.53 -3.49 1.65
CA SER A 57 -3.46 -2.36 0.76
C SER A 57 -2.02 -1.88 0.58
N PHE A 58 -1.20 -1.82 1.63
CA PHE A 58 0.21 -1.44 1.51
C PHE A 58 1.00 -2.45 0.66
N ASP A 59 0.82 -3.75 0.90
CA ASP A 59 1.45 -4.80 0.09
C ASP A 59 1.05 -4.70 -1.40
N SER A 60 -0.24 -4.49 -1.66
CA SER A 60 -0.79 -4.36 -3.01
C SER A 60 -0.35 -3.06 -3.71
N LEU A 61 -0.35 -1.94 -3.00
CA LEU A 61 0.11 -0.65 -3.52
C LEU A 61 1.60 -0.70 -3.87
N GLY A 62 2.43 -1.33 -3.02
CA GLY A 62 3.84 -1.57 -3.31
C GLY A 62 4.00 -2.34 -4.62
N ALA A 63 3.35 -3.49 -4.75
CA ALA A 63 3.41 -4.31 -5.96
C ALA A 63 2.92 -3.55 -7.22
N SER A 64 1.81 -2.81 -7.11
CA SER A 64 1.25 -2.03 -8.22
C SER A 64 2.22 -0.93 -8.69
N LEU A 65 2.85 -0.23 -7.76
CA LEU A 65 3.82 0.80 -8.09
C LEU A 65 5.07 0.19 -8.73
N PHE A 66 5.59 -0.95 -8.25
CA PHE A 66 6.71 -1.64 -8.92
C PHE A 66 6.37 -2.04 -10.36
N ILE A 67 5.15 -2.53 -10.61
CA ILE A 67 4.68 -2.85 -11.97
C ILE A 67 4.63 -1.59 -12.83
N TYR A 68 4.12 -0.48 -12.28
CA TYR A 68 4.08 0.81 -12.96
C TYR A 68 5.48 1.33 -13.30
N LEU A 69 6.41 1.29 -12.34
CA LEU A 69 7.81 1.68 -12.53
C LEU A 69 8.46 0.86 -13.65
N LYS A 70 8.29 -0.46 -13.62
CA LYS A 70 8.79 -1.35 -14.67
C LYS A 70 8.22 -0.96 -16.04
N GLY A 71 6.90 -0.75 -16.14
CA GLY A 71 6.28 -0.34 -17.39
C GLY A 71 6.82 0.98 -17.93
N GLN A 72 7.07 1.96 -17.06
CA GLN A 72 7.69 3.22 -17.46
C GLN A 72 9.16 3.05 -17.90
N LEU A 73 9.91 2.16 -17.24
CA LEU A 73 11.27 1.80 -17.67
C LEU A 73 11.29 1.12 -19.02
N ASP A 74 10.36 0.20 -19.30
CA ASP A 74 10.27 -0.48 -20.59
C ASP A 74 9.93 0.51 -21.71
N ILE A 75 9.01 1.46 -21.46
CA ILE A 75 8.70 2.55 -22.41
C ILE A 75 9.93 3.43 -22.64
N LEU A 76 10.67 3.76 -21.58
CA LEU A 76 11.89 4.54 -21.67
C LEU A 76 12.97 3.81 -22.47
N ALA A 77 13.18 2.52 -22.22
CA ALA A 77 14.14 1.68 -22.94
C ALA A 77 13.78 1.60 -24.43
N ASN A 78 12.51 1.37 -24.76
CA ASN A 78 12.04 1.37 -26.14
C ASN A 78 12.20 2.74 -26.81
N ARG A 79 11.98 3.85 -26.09
CA ARG A 79 12.26 5.19 -26.62
C ARG A 79 13.74 5.38 -26.90
N LEU A 80 14.60 4.94 -25.98
CA LEU A 80 16.06 5.06 -26.08
C LEU A 80 16.62 4.24 -27.24
N GLU A 81 16.13 3.02 -27.45
CA GLU A 81 16.53 2.14 -28.55
C GLU A 81 16.12 2.69 -29.93
N ASN A 82 14.99 3.41 -29.98
CA ASN A 82 14.52 4.07 -31.20
C ASN A 82 15.13 5.47 -31.44
N ILE A 83 15.98 5.98 -30.53
CA ILE A 83 16.71 7.24 -30.77
C ILE A 83 17.73 7.03 -31.90
N GLY A 84 17.75 7.95 -32.86
CA GLY A 84 18.71 7.92 -33.98
C GLY A 84 18.41 6.90 -35.08
N MET A 85 17.33 6.10 -34.97
CA MET A 85 16.92 5.19 -36.05
C MET A 85 16.33 5.92 -37.28
N ASN A 86 15.83 7.14 -37.11
CA ASN A 86 15.39 7.95 -38.25
C ASN A 86 16.59 8.70 -38.85
N LEU A 87 16.89 8.40 -40.12
CA LEU A 87 17.97 9.01 -40.91
C LEU A 87 17.81 10.54 -41.10
N ASP A 88 16.64 11.09 -40.78
CA ASP A 88 16.28 12.51 -40.93
C ASP A 88 16.40 13.31 -39.61
N MET A 89 16.89 12.70 -38.52
CA MET A 89 17.04 13.38 -37.24
C MET A 89 18.39 14.09 -37.13
N ASP A 90 18.33 15.42 -36.97
CA ASP A 90 19.49 16.25 -36.64
C ASP A 90 20.05 15.91 -35.24
N ASP A 91 21.36 16.09 -35.04
CA ASP A 91 22.05 15.79 -33.78
C ASP A 91 21.45 16.55 -32.58
N ASN A 92 20.92 17.75 -32.82
CA ASN A 92 20.22 18.55 -31.82
C ASN A 92 18.90 17.89 -31.36
N MET A 93 18.19 17.23 -32.27
CA MET A 93 16.94 16.52 -31.97
C MET A 93 17.22 15.26 -31.15
N ILE A 94 18.28 14.52 -31.51
CA ILE A 94 18.77 13.35 -30.77
C ILE A 94 19.15 13.73 -29.34
N ASN A 95 19.96 14.79 -29.18
CA ASN A 95 20.35 15.30 -27.86
C ASN A 95 19.14 15.74 -27.01
N ARG A 96 18.12 16.34 -27.63
CA ARG A 96 16.89 16.72 -26.94
C ARG A 96 16.10 15.50 -26.46
N GLN A 97 15.91 14.49 -27.31
CA GLN A 97 15.23 13.24 -26.93
C GLN A 97 15.96 12.50 -25.82
N LEU A 98 17.29 12.46 -25.88
CA LEU A 98 18.12 11.87 -24.83
C LEU A 98 17.97 12.61 -23.50
N LYS A 99 17.98 13.95 -23.54
CA LYS A 99 17.75 14.78 -22.34
C LYS A 99 16.37 14.53 -21.73
N ASP A 100 15.33 14.43 -22.55
CA ASP A 100 13.97 14.13 -22.09
C ASP A 100 13.90 12.72 -21.45
N CYS A 101 14.58 11.73 -22.02
CA CYS A 101 14.69 10.39 -21.45
C CYS A 101 15.40 10.40 -20.08
N ILE A 102 16.51 11.13 -19.96
CA ILE A 102 17.23 11.28 -18.69
C ILE A 102 16.35 11.98 -17.64
N GLN A 103 15.65 13.05 -18.01
CA GLN A 103 14.72 13.73 -17.11
C GLN A 103 13.58 12.81 -16.66
N HIS A 104 13.07 11.95 -17.56
CA HIS A 104 12.05 10.98 -17.22
C HIS A 104 12.57 9.92 -16.23
N TYR A 105 13.78 9.41 -16.45
CA TYR A 105 14.45 8.48 -15.54
C TYR A 105 14.68 9.07 -14.15
N VAL A 106 15.12 10.33 -14.06
CA VAL A 106 15.33 11.03 -12.78
C VAL A 106 14.01 11.16 -12.01
N LYS A 107 12.91 11.52 -12.69
CA LYS A 107 11.58 11.56 -12.05
C LYS A 107 11.16 10.19 -11.53
N LEU A 108 11.42 9.14 -12.30
CA LEU A 108 11.09 7.78 -11.92
C LEU A 108 11.88 7.32 -10.68
N ARG A 109 13.18 7.63 -10.65
CA ARG A 109 14.05 7.37 -9.50
C ARG A 109 13.57 8.07 -8.23
N ASN A 110 13.15 9.33 -8.34
CA ASN A 110 12.59 10.07 -7.20
C ASN A 110 11.31 9.40 -6.64
N ILE A 111 10.46 8.84 -7.51
CA ILE A 111 9.27 8.09 -7.08
C ILE A 111 9.68 6.80 -6.35
N THR A 112 10.70 6.09 -6.86
CA THR A 112 11.24 4.90 -6.20
C THR A 112 11.83 5.22 -4.83
N GLU A 113 12.58 6.31 -4.69
CA GLU A 113 13.13 6.75 -3.39
C GLU A 113 12.02 7.06 -2.38
N ILE A 114 10.96 7.78 -2.80
CA ILE A 114 9.79 8.03 -1.95
C ILE A 114 9.10 6.71 -1.55
N MET A 115 9.00 5.74 -2.46
CA MET A 115 8.45 4.42 -2.14
C MET A 115 9.31 3.65 -1.14
N GLU A 116 10.62 3.64 -1.31
CA GLU A 116 11.55 2.96 -0.40
C GLU A 116 11.47 3.59 1.00
N ASP A 117 11.39 4.91 1.09
CA ASP A 117 11.15 5.61 2.35
C ASP A 117 9.78 5.25 2.95
N LEU A 118 8.72 5.21 2.15
CA LEU A 118 7.38 4.86 2.62
C LEU A 118 7.27 3.41 3.10
N LEU A 119 8.02 2.49 2.47
CA LEU A 119 8.02 1.05 2.78
C LEU A 119 8.99 0.70 3.91
N SER A 120 10.05 1.50 4.10
CA SER A 120 11.01 1.32 5.20
C SER A 120 10.37 1.59 6.56
N ILE A 121 9.39 2.50 6.63
CA ILE A 121 8.65 2.84 7.86
C ILE A 121 7.91 1.62 8.44
N PRO A 122 7.04 0.90 7.70
CA PRO A 122 6.36 -0.29 8.23
C PRO A 122 7.26 -1.53 8.34
N MET A 123 8.33 -1.68 7.52
CA MET A 123 9.26 -2.81 7.62
C MET A 123 10.28 -2.70 8.77
N SER A 124 10.45 -1.51 9.36
CA SER A 124 11.38 -1.28 10.48
C SER A 124 10.84 -1.74 11.85
N VAL A 125 9.57 -2.17 11.93
CA VAL A 125 8.89 -2.53 13.20
C VAL A 125 8.82 -4.03 13.40
#